data_AF-A0A9D3QIV3-F1
#
_entry.id   AF-A0A9D3QIV3-F1
#
_cell.length_a   1.000
_cell.length_b   1.000
_cell.length_c   1.000
_cell.angle_alpha   90.00
_cell.angle_beta   90.00
_cell.angle_gamma   90.00
#
_symmetry.space_group_name_H-M   'P 1'
#
loop_
_entity.id
_entity.type
_entity.pdbx_description
1 polymer ?
#
loop_
_entity_poly.entity_id
_entity_poly.type
_entity_poly.pdbx_seq_one_letter_code
_entity_poly.pdbx_strand_id
1 'polypeptide(L)'
;MVDRGAFDVSSASGRTLLFSIPGRERKETGKMSGRRAALKAVDWLAFAERVPPNQRAMFNGLKTRSDAIAARLRSLPETPAPIDWSYYKSAVANLALVEEFEKKFTALQIPEPVDTQTSKIDTQEQEANKSAVAYVEASKIRIAQYEKELEKLKNMIPFDQMTIEDLNETFPETKLDKEKYPYWPHKPIADL
;
A
#
# COMPACT_ATOMS: atom_id res chain seq x y z
N MET A 1 33.34 7.11 30.52
CA MET A 1 32.05 7.55 31.10
C MET A 1 31.35 8.35 30.02
N VAL A 2 30.23 7.86 29.49
CA VAL A 2 29.45 8.54 28.46
C VAL A 2 28.17 9.04 29.14
N ASP A 3 28.07 10.37 29.24
CA ASP A 3 26.91 11.09 29.76
C ASP A 3 25.68 10.85 28.86
N ARG A 4 24.58 10.45 29.48
CA ARG A 4 23.25 10.39 28.86
C ARG A 4 22.58 11.75 29.05
N GLY A 5 22.70 12.61 28.04
CA GLY A 5 21.90 13.82 27.92
C GLY A 5 20.42 13.47 27.71
N ALA A 6 19.58 13.99 28.60
CA ALA A 6 18.13 13.89 28.58
C ALA A 6 17.54 14.47 27.28
N PHE A 7 16.63 13.71 26.65
CA PHE A 7 15.72 14.25 25.64
C PHE A 7 14.34 14.37 26.27
N ASP A 8 14.02 15.61 26.63
CA ASP A 8 12.73 16.07 27.08
C ASP A 8 11.69 15.87 25.95
N VAL A 9 10.71 14.99 26.17
CA VAL A 9 9.59 14.76 25.25
C VAL A 9 8.38 15.48 25.83
N SER A 10 8.46 16.81 25.87
CA SER A 10 7.33 17.69 26.10
C SER A 10 7.13 18.53 24.83
N SER A 11 5.90 18.56 24.34
CA SER A 11 5.45 19.21 23.09
C SER A 11 5.57 18.39 21.80
N ALA A 12 4.66 17.44 21.65
CA ALA A 12 4.05 17.20 20.34
C ALA A 12 2.56 17.01 20.55
N SER A 13 1.83 18.15 20.59
CA SER A 13 0.38 18.20 20.50
C SER A 13 -0.05 17.44 19.25
N GLY A 14 -0.48 16.19 19.45
CA GLY A 14 -0.90 15.25 18.42
C GLY A 14 -2.07 15.80 17.64
N ARG A 15 -1.77 16.39 16.49
CA ARG A 15 -2.74 16.70 15.45
C ARG A 15 -3.22 15.36 14.91
N THR A 16 -4.35 14.87 15.43
CA THR A 16 -5.05 13.69 14.93
C THR A 16 -5.44 13.93 13.47
N LEU A 17 -4.53 13.60 12.55
CA LEU A 17 -4.85 13.43 11.16
C LEU A 17 -5.59 12.11 11.07
N LEU A 18 -6.91 12.19 11.23
CA LEU A 18 -7.85 11.19 10.77
C LEU A 18 -7.44 10.83 9.33
N PHE A 19 -6.86 9.65 9.16
CA PHE A 19 -6.75 9.00 7.86
C PHE A 19 -8.17 8.58 7.44
N SER A 20 -8.99 9.58 7.11
CA SER A 20 -10.09 9.40 6.18
C SER A 20 -9.42 9.19 4.83
N ILE A 21 -9.41 7.96 4.34
CA ILE A 21 -9.13 7.69 2.93
C ILE A 21 -10.31 8.36 2.20
N PRO A 22 -10.11 9.50 1.53
CA PRO A 22 -11.20 10.08 0.77
C PRO A 22 -11.49 9.10 -0.35
N GLY A 23 -12.74 8.64 -0.44
CA GLY A 23 -13.23 7.92 -1.59
C GLY A 23 -12.86 8.73 -2.83
N ARG A 24 -11.82 8.28 -3.52
CA ARG A 24 -11.39 8.90 -4.77
C ARG A 24 -12.41 8.43 -5.80
N GLU A 25 -13.48 9.19 -5.97
CA GLU A 25 -14.28 9.12 -7.18
C GLU A 25 -13.32 9.33 -8.35
N ARG A 26 -12.92 8.23 -9.00
CA ARG A 26 -12.32 8.33 -10.33
C ARG A 26 -13.42 8.86 -11.22
N LYS A 27 -13.31 10.13 -11.62
CA LYS A 27 -13.93 10.55 -12.87
C LYS A 27 -13.43 9.57 -13.92
N GLU A 28 -14.32 8.79 -14.50
CA GLU A 28 -14.02 7.95 -15.66
C GLU A 28 -13.57 8.87 -16.80
N THR A 29 -12.29 9.22 -16.81
CA THR A 29 -11.71 9.97 -17.91
C THR A 29 -11.54 8.98 -19.05
N GLY A 30 -12.51 9.05 -19.96
CA GLY A 30 -12.43 8.85 -21.40
C GLY A 30 -11.39 7.89 -21.94
N LYS A 31 -11.88 6.93 -22.74
CA LYS A 31 -11.26 6.36 -23.95
C LYS A 31 -9.73 6.24 -23.92
N MET A 32 -9.21 5.00 -23.88
CA MET A 32 -7.79 4.60 -23.80
C MET A 32 -6.80 5.46 -24.62
N SER A 33 -7.24 6.01 -25.75
CA SER A 33 -6.54 7.00 -26.58
C SER A 33 -5.98 8.21 -25.81
N GLY A 34 -6.67 8.71 -24.78
CA GLY A 34 -6.24 9.85 -23.97
C GLY A 34 -5.25 9.53 -22.84
N ARG A 35 -4.99 8.25 -22.55
CA ARG A 35 -4.14 7.85 -21.40
C ARG A 35 -2.64 8.09 -21.62
N ARG A 36 -2.20 8.39 -22.86
CA ARG A 36 -0.82 8.84 -23.13
C ARG A 36 -0.49 10.16 -22.41
N ALA A 37 -1.48 11.06 -22.25
CA ALA A 37 -1.28 12.37 -21.63
C ALA A 37 -1.40 12.36 -20.09
N ALA A 38 -1.95 11.31 -19.49
CA ALA A 38 -2.17 11.20 -18.05
C ALA A 38 -1.09 10.34 -17.37
N LEU A 39 0.19 10.58 -17.67
CA LEU A 39 1.31 10.05 -16.89
C LEU A 39 1.33 10.75 -15.52
N LYS A 40 0.46 10.33 -14.60
CA LYS A 40 0.66 10.65 -13.18
C LYS A 40 1.99 10.01 -12.77
N ALA A 41 2.98 10.84 -12.47
CA ALA A 41 4.25 10.37 -11.94
C ALA A 41 3.97 9.52 -10.69
N VAL A 42 4.28 8.23 -10.77
CA VAL A 42 4.18 7.33 -9.62
C VAL A 42 5.35 7.65 -8.70
N ASP A 43 5.05 8.04 -7.46
CA ASP A 43 6.08 8.18 -6.44
C ASP A 43 6.54 6.80 -5.97
N TRP A 44 7.58 6.31 -6.63
CA TRP A 44 8.16 5.00 -6.35
C TRP A 44 8.84 4.91 -4.99
N LEU A 45 9.27 6.04 -4.40
CA LEU A 45 9.91 6.07 -3.08
C LEU A 45 8.85 5.87 -2.00
N ALA A 46 7.79 6.69 -2.04
CA ALA A 46 6.67 6.58 -1.11
C ALA A 46 5.96 5.22 -1.19
N PHE A 47 5.95 4.58 -2.36
CA PHE A 47 5.41 3.24 -2.51
C PHE A 47 6.36 2.17 -1.95
N ALA A 48 7.68 2.30 -2.15
CA ALA A 48 8.65 1.37 -1.59
C ALA A 48 8.65 1.32 -0.05
N GLU A 49 8.42 2.46 0.61
CA GLU A 49 8.31 2.54 2.08
C GLU A 49 7.12 1.77 2.65
N ARG A 50 6.02 1.69 1.90
CA ARG A 50 4.77 1.02 2.32
C ARG A 50 4.79 -0.48 2.05
N VAL A 51 5.74 -0.98 1.26
CA VAL A 51 5.80 -2.39 0.86
C VAL A 51 6.46 -3.23 1.95
N PRO A 52 5.74 -4.24 2.50
CA PRO A 52 6.31 -5.20 3.43
C PRO A 52 7.50 -5.98 2.81
N PRO A 53 8.49 -6.42 3.62
CA PRO A 53 9.70 -7.06 3.11
C PRO A 53 9.44 -8.33 2.29
N ASN A 54 8.40 -9.10 2.63
CA ASN A 54 7.96 -10.29 1.89
C ASN A 54 7.42 -9.97 0.47
N GLN A 55 7.00 -8.74 0.20
CA GLN A 55 6.42 -8.33 -1.09
C GLN A 55 7.40 -7.52 -1.96
N ARG A 56 8.62 -7.26 -1.49
CA ARG A 56 9.64 -6.48 -2.24
C ARG A 56 9.99 -7.07 -3.60
N ALA A 57 10.01 -8.40 -3.73
CA ALA A 57 10.26 -9.06 -5.01
C ALA A 57 9.16 -8.75 -6.05
N MET A 58 7.89 -8.77 -5.63
CA MET A 58 6.76 -8.43 -6.49
C MET A 58 6.77 -6.94 -6.86
N PHE A 59 7.12 -6.07 -5.91
CA PHE A 59 7.28 -4.64 -6.15
C PHE A 59 8.37 -4.34 -7.19
N ASN A 60 9.55 -4.94 -7.05
CA ASN A 60 10.64 -4.78 -8.02
C ASN A 60 10.22 -5.27 -9.41
N GLY A 61 9.48 -6.38 -9.49
CA GLY A 61 8.92 -6.89 -10.75
C GLY A 61 7.94 -5.91 -11.40
N LEU A 62 7.05 -5.30 -10.61
CA LEU A 62 6.12 -4.27 -11.08
C LEU A 62 6.86 -3.04 -11.61
N LYS A 63 7.84 -2.54 -10.83
CA LYS A 63 8.63 -1.36 -11.19
C LYS A 63 9.36 -1.57 -12.52
N THR A 64 10.10 -2.68 -12.67
CA THR A 64 10.82 -2.99 -13.91
C THR A 64 9.89 -3.06 -15.13
N ARG A 65 8.72 -3.69 -14.98
CA ARG A 65 7.72 -3.77 -16.06
C ARG A 65 7.14 -2.39 -16.39
N SER A 66 6.83 -1.58 -15.38
CA SER A 66 6.29 -0.23 -15.55
C SER A 66 7.29 0.68 -16.25
N ASP A 67 8.55 0.68 -15.80
CA ASP A 67 9.64 1.47 -16.40
C ASP A 67 9.93 1.01 -17.84
N ALA A 68 9.93 -0.29 -18.11
CA ALA A 68 10.10 -0.83 -19.47
C ALA A 68 8.96 -0.40 -20.41
N ILE A 69 7.71 -0.41 -19.94
CA ILE A 69 6.55 0.08 -20.72
C ILE A 69 6.66 1.59 -20.93
N ALA A 70 7.04 2.35 -19.91
CA ALA A 70 7.20 3.80 -20.02
C ALA A 70 8.34 4.17 -20.98
N ALA A 71 9.45 3.43 -20.98
CA ALA A 71 10.55 3.62 -21.93
C ALA A 71 10.11 3.31 -23.37
N ARG A 72 9.39 2.20 -23.59
CA ARG A 72 8.81 1.87 -24.90
C ARG A 72 7.84 2.96 -25.36
N LEU A 73 6.94 3.41 -24.49
CA LEU A 73 5.97 4.45 -24.83
C LEU A 73 6.63 5.78 -25.22
N ARG A 74 7.75 6.16 -24.59
CA ARG A 74 8.55 7.35 -24.98
C ARG A 74 9.29 7.16 -26.30
N SER A 75 9.69 5.94 -26.63
CA SER A 75 10.38 5.64 -27.90
C SER A 75 9.46 5.65 -29.12
N LEU A 76 8.14 5.46 -28.93
CA LEU A 76 7.17 5.52 -30.00
C LEU A 76 6.73 6.98 -30.22
N PRO A 77 6.88 7.54 -31.43
CA PRO A 77 6.35 8.87 -31.73
C PRO A 77 4.82 8.89 -31.57
N GLU A 78 4.28 10.04 -31.17
CA GLU A 78 2.85 10.20 -30.91
C GLU A 78 2.00 10.05 -32.18
N THR A 79 2.57 10.46 -33.32
CA THR A 79 2.02 10.32 -34.66
C THR A 79 2.90 9.39 -35.51
N PRO A 80 2.31 8.54 -36.37
CA PRO A 80 3.09 7.81 -37.36
C PRO A 80 3.80 8.81 -38.30
N ALA A 81 4.97 8.44 -38.81
CA ALA A 81 5.70 9.28 -39.77
C ALA A 81 4.77 9.62 -40.95
N PRO A 82 4.62 10.92 -41.31
CA PRO A 82 3.77 11.30 -42.43
C PRO A 82 4.34 10.69 -43.71
N ILE A 83 3.50 9.98 -44.46
CA ILE A 83 3.86 9.45 -45.78
C ILE A 83 3.85 10.64 -46.76
N ASP A 84 4.96 10.88 -47.43
CA ASP A 84 5.04 11.87 -48.49
C ASP A 84 4.43 11.31 -49.79
N TRP A 85 3.11 11.46 -49.93
CA TRP A 85 2.37 11.05 -51.12
C TRP A 85 2.73 11.87 -52.37
N SER A 86 3.32 13.07 -52.21
CA SER A 86 3.71 13.92 -53.35
C SER A 86 4.90 13.34 -54.09
N TYR A 87 5.88 12.79 -53.36
CA TYR A 87 7.02 12.08 -53.91
C TYR A 87 6.58 10.85 -54.72
N TYR A 88 5.67 10.03 -54.18
CA TYR A 88 5.17 8.84 -54.88
C TYR A 88 4.32 9.14 -56.11
N LYS A 89 3.54 10.23 -56.09
CA LYS A 89 2.81 10.70 -57.29
C LYS A 89 3.77 11.12 -58.41
N SER A 90 4.97 11.63 -58.09
CA SER A 90 5.95 12.02 -59.11
C SER A 90 6.82 10.86 -59.63
N ALA A 91 7.04 9.82 -58.83
CA ALA A 91 7.96 8.72 -59.14
C ALA A 91 7.28 7.47 -59.74
N VAL A 92 5.98 7.29 -59.52
CA VAL A 92 5.23 6.09 -59.94
C VAL A 92 4.43 6.37 -61.21
N ALA A 93 4.64 5.57 -62.26
CA ALA A 93 3.96 5.71 -63.54
C ALA A 93 2.42 5.54 -63.46
N ASN A 94 1.93 4.75 -62.50
CA ASN A 94 0.50 4.53 -62.25
C ASN A 94 -0.01 5.38 -61.08
N LEU A 95 -0.41 6.62 -61.40
CA LEU A 95 -1.00 7.58 -60.45
C LEU A 95 -2.26 7.04 -59.76
N ALA A 96 -3.10 6.29 -60.48
CA ALA A 96 -4.33 5.71 -59.97
C ALA A 96 -4.10 4.75 -58.77
N LEU A 97 -3.00 4.00 -58.77
CA LEU A 97 -2.65 3.12 -57.66
C LEU A 97 -2.25 3.92 -56.42
N VAL A 98 -1.49 5.01 -56.58
CA VAL A 98 -1.05 5.85 -55.47
C VAL A 98 -2.25 6.52 -54.78
N GLU A 99 -3.24 6.98 -55.55
CA GLU A 99 -4.48 7.54 -55.00
C GLU A 99 -5.36 6.51 -54.29
N GLU A 100 -5.42 5.27 -54.79
CA GLU A 100 -6.11 4.18 -54.08
C GLU A 100 -5.45 3.82 -52.74
N PHE A 101 -4.12 3.83 -52.68
CA PHE A 101 -3.38 3.60 -51.45
C PHE A 101 -3.52 4.75 -50.44
N GLU A 102 -3.52 6.00 -50.90
CA GLU A 102 -3.80 7.18 -50.06
C GLU A 102 -5.21 7.10 -49.44
N LYS A 103 -6.22 6.73 -50.24
CA LYS A 103 -7.60 6.53 -49.76
C LYS A 103 -7.71 5.38 -48.76
N LYS A 104 -7.06 4.24 -49.03
CA LYS A 104 -7.05 3.10 -48.10
C LYS A 104 -6.28 3.42 -46.81
N PHE A 105 -5.18 4.15 -46.89
CA PHE A 105 -4.37 4.53 -45.72
C PHE A 105 -5.09 5.51 -44.80
N THR A 106 -5.79 6.50 -45.36
CA THR A 106 -6.62 7.44 -44.59
C THR A 106 -7.88 6.80 -44.00
N ALA A 107 -8.42 5.77 -44.65
CA ALA A 107 -9.55 5.00 -44.15
C ALA A 107 -9.18 3.98 -43.05
N LEU A 108 -7.90 3.61 -42.94
CA LEU A 108 -7.42 2.69 -41.90
C LEU A 108 -7.39 3.39 -40.54
N GLN A 109 -8.43 3.18 -39.75
CA GLN A 109 -8.42 3.50 -38.33
C GLN A 109 -7.79 2.35 -37.56
N ILE A 110 -6.70 2.62 -36.84
CA ILE A 110 -6.08 1.63 -35.95
C ILE A 110 -7.05 1.37 -34.80
N PRO A 111 -7.54 0.13 -34.61
CA PRO A 111 -8.47 -0.18 -33.54
C PRO A 111 -7.80 0.08 -32.19
N GLU A 112 -8.44 0.89 -31.36
CA GLU A 112 -7.96 1.16 -30.01
C GLU A 112 -8.08 -0.11 -29.14
N PRO A 113 -7.11 -0.36 -28.25
CA PRO A 113 -7.21 -1.49 -27.33
C PRO A 113 -8.40 -1.33 -26.39
N VAL A 114 -9.26 -2.35 -26.31
CA VAL A 114 -10.41 -2.41 -25.41
C VAL A 114 -9.93 -2.63 -23.98
N ASP A 115 -10.39 -1.79 -23.04
CA ASP A 115 -10.05 -1.90 -21.62
C ASP A 115 -10.82 -3.06 -20.98
N THR A 116 -10.10 -4.11 -20.58
CA THR A 116 -10.66 -5.31 -19.92
C THR A 116 -10.22 -5.41 -18.45
N GLN A 117 -9.40 -4.47 -17.97
CA GLN A 117 -8.68 -4.62 -16.69
C GLN A 117 -9.15 -3.62 -15.63
N THR A 118 -9.78 -2.50 -16.00
CA THR A 118 -10.35 -1.54 -15.05
C THR A 118 -11.32 -2.19 -14.06
N SER A 119 -12.28 -2.98 -14.55
CA SER A 119 -13.27 -3.64 -13.68
C SER A 119 -12.64 -4.56 -12.63
N LYS A 120 -11.58 -5.29 -13.00
CA LYS A 120 -10.84 -6.18 -12.09
C LYS A 120 -10.04 -5.41 -11.04
N ILE A 121 -9.49 -4.25 -11.41
CA ILE A 121 -8.77 -3.38 -10.48
C ILE A 121 -9.74 -2.79 -9.46
N ASP A 122 -10.93 -2.38 -9.90
CA ASP A 122 -11.93 -1.79 -9.01
C ASP A 122 -12.45 -2.81 -7.99
N THR A 123 -12.65 -4.08 -8.38
CA THR A 123 -12.98 -5.15 -7.43
C THR A 123 -11.88 -5.39 -6.41
N GLN A 124 -10.62 -5.39 -6.85
CA GLN A 124 -9.46 -5.59 -5.97
C GLN A 124 -9.29 -4.41 -4.98
N GLU A 125 -9.54 -3.18 -5.43
CA GLU A 125 -9.51 -1.98 -4.59
C GLU A 125 -10.59 -2.05 -3.49
N GLN A 126 -11.80 -2.50 -3.83
CA GLN A 126 -12.88 -2.67 -2.85
C GLN A 126 -12.55 -3.74 -1.79
N GLU A 127 -11.99 -4.88 -2.20
CA GLU A 127 -11.57 -5.94 -1.27
C GLU A 127 -10.45 -5.46 -0.33
N ALA A 128 -9.45 -4.78 -0.88
CA ALA A 128 -8.36 -4.21 -0.09
C ALA A 128 -8.88 -3.19 0.93
N ASN A 129 -9.81 -2.31 0.54
CA ASN A 129 -10.42 -1.32 1.43
C ASN A 129 -11.16 -1.97 2.60
N LYS A 130 -11.91 -3.06 2.37
CA LYS A 130 -12.57 -3.82 3.45
C LYS A 130 -11.56 -4.38 4.44
N SER A 131 -10.48 -4.98 3.95
CA SER A 131 -9.42 -5.53 4.82
C SER A 131 -8.71 -4.45 5.63
N ALA A 132 -8.48 -3.27 5.04
CA ALA A 132 -7.85 -2.14 5.70
C ALA A 132 -8.74 -1.57 6.83
N VAL A 133 -10.05 -1.41 6.58
CA VAL A 133 -11.00 -0.96 7.61
C VAL A 133 -11.05 -1.94 8.79
N ALA A 134 -11.17 -3.24 8.51
CA ALA A 134 -11.17 -4.26 9.55
C ALA A 134 -9.87 -4.25 10.38
N TYR A 135 -8.72 -4.06 9.72
CA TYR A 135 -7.43 -3.96 10.41
C TYR A 135 -7.34 -2.71 11.31
N VAL A 136 -7.86 -1.57 10.85
CA VAL A 136 -7.91 -0.33 11.64
C VAL A 136 -8.78 -0.50 12.87
N GLU A 137 -9.96 -1.11 12.73
CA GLU A 137 -10.85 -1.38 13.86
C GLU A 137 -10.23 -2.33 14.88
N ALA A 138 -9.65 -3.45 14.42
CA ALA A 138 -8.94 -4.38 15.28
C ALA A 138 -7.75 -3.72 15.99
N SER A 139 -7.06 -2.80 15.32
CA SER A 139 -5.93 -2.06 15.91
C SER A 139 -6.40 -1.06 16.97
N LYS A 140 -7.53 -0.36 16.77
CA LYS A 140 -8.11 0.51 17.79
C LYS A 140 -8.50 -0.26 19.06
N ILE A 141 -9.06 -1.46 18.89
CA ILE A 141 -9.39 -2.34 20.03
C ILE A 141 -8.11 -2.72 20.79
N ARG A 142 -7.06 -3.12 20.09
CA ARG A 142 -5.76 -3.45 20.71
C ARG A 142 -5.15 -2.25 21.43
N ILE A 143 -5.17 -1.06 20.83
CA ILE A 143 -4.68 0.18 21.46
C ILE A 143 -5.42 0.43 22.77
N ALA A 144 -6.76 0.34 22.77
CA ALA A 144 -7.56 0.54 23.98
C ALA A 144 -7.28 -0.52 25.07
N GLN A 145 -6.95 -1.76 24.68
CA GLN A 145 -6.51 -2.79 25.62
C GLN A 145 -5.15 -2.45 26.23
N TYR A 146 -4.17 -2.08 25.40
CA TYR A 146 -2.83 -1.72 25.86
C TYR A 146 -2.81 -0.43 26.69
N GLU A 147 -3.67 0.54 26.39
CA GLU A 147 -3.84 1.74 27.22
C GLU A 147 -4.32 1.39 28.62
N LYS A 148 -5.29 0.48 28.76
CA LYS A 148 -5.75 -0.02 30.06
C LYS A 148 -4.66 -0.78 30.81
N GLU A 149 -3.87 -1.60 30.11
CA GLU A 149 -2.73 -2.30 30.71
C GLU A 149 -1.65 -1.32 31.18
N LEU A 150 -1.34 -0.30 30.37
CA LEU A 150 -0.41 0.76 30.76
C LEU A 150 -0.90 1.57 31.96
N GLU A 151 -2.19 1.88 32.03
CA GLU A 151 -2.80 2.54 33.19
C GLU A 151 -2.68 1.68 34.45
N LYS A 152 -2.97 0.37 34.34
CA LYS A 152 -2.73 -0.58 35.45
C LYS A 152 -1.27 -0.52 35.89
N LEU A 153 -0.32 -0.66 34.97
CA LEU A 153 1.10 -0.68 35.28
C LEU A 153 1.59 0.65 35.92
N LYS A 154 1.05 1.80 35.49
CA LYS A 154 1.39 3.11 36.05
C LYS A 154 0.80 3.31 37.45
N ASN A 155 -0.39 2.76 37.71
CA ASN A 155 -1.09 2.89 38.99
C ASN A 155 -0.69 1.82 40.00
N MET A 156 0.15 0.83 39.61
CA MET A 156 0.68 -0.17 40.53
C MET A 156 1.57 0.49 41.58
N ILE A 157 1.44 -0.01 42.81
CA ILE A 157 2.34 0.34 43.91
C ILE A 157 3.78 -0.03 43.50
N PRO A 158 4.78 0.81 43.77
CA PRO A 158 6.17 0.46 43.53
C PRO A 158 6.52 -0.90 44.17
N PHE A 159 7.25 -1.75 43.45
CA PHE A 159 7.56 -3.11 43.89
C PHE A 159 8.20 -3.20 45.29
N ASP A 160 8.94 -2.17 45.72
CA ASP A 160 9.58 -2.10 47.04
C ASP A 160 8.59 -1.91 48.21
N GLN A 161 7.37 -1.44 47.91
CA GLN A 161 6.31 -1.18 48.89
C GLN A 161 5.09 -2.08 48.72
N MET A 162 5.13 -3.00 47.75
CA MET A 162 4.03 -3.90 47.43
C MET A 162 4.02 -5.08 48.40
N THR A 163 2.87 -5.34 49.05
CA THR A 163 2.74 -6.53 49.90
C THR A 163 2.50 -7.78 49.04
N ILE A 164 2.77 -8.97 49.61
CA ILE A 164 2.50 -10.25 48.92
C ILE A 164 1.01 -10.42 48.61
N GLU A 165 0.13 -9.81 49.42
CA GLU A 165 -1.32 -9.82 49.23
C GLU A 165 -1.69 -8.96 48.00
N ASP A 166 -1.18 -7.73 47.92
CA ASP A 166 -1.39 -6.83 46.77
C ASP A 166 -0.82 -7.42 45.45
N LEU A 167 0.31 -8.12 45.54
CA LEU A 167 0.93 -8.81 44.41
C LEU A 167 0.04 -9.96 43.91
N ASN A 168 -0.55 -10.74 44.81
CA ASN A 168 -1.45 -11.83 44.44
C ASN A 168 -2.80 -11.33 43.89
N GLU A 169 -3.25 -10.15 44.29
CA GLU A 169 -4.45 -9.50 43.72
C GLU A 169 -4.21 -8.94 42.31
N THR A 170 -3.03 -8.36 42.09
CA THR A 170 -2.65 -7.78 40.79
C THR A 170 -2.21 -8.84 39.77
N PHE A 171 -1.54 -9.90 40.23
CA PHE A 171 -0.99 -11.00 39.43
C PHE A 171 -1.42 -12.37 39.98
N PRO A 172 -2.68 -12.78 39.78
CA PRO A 172 -3.21 -14.03 40.33
C PRO A 172 -2.49 -15.28 39.83
N GLU A 173 -1.81 -15.23 38.69
CA GLU A 173 -0.97 -16.31 38.15
C GLU A 173 0.30 -16.60 38.97
N THR A 174 0.71 -15.65 39.81
CA THR A 174 1.87 -15.82 40.71
C THR A 174 1.46 -16.44 42.05
N LYS A 175 0.16 -16.52 42.34
CA LYS A 175 -0.38 -17.07 43.57
C LYS A 175 -0.05 -18.56 43.67
N LEU A 176 0.60 -18.94 44.76
CA LEU A 176 0.94 -20.33 45.06
C LEU A 176 -0.24 -21.01 45.76
N ASP A 177 -0.80 -22.06 45.14
CA ASP A 177 -1.92 -22.84 45.68
C ASP A 177 -1.42 -23.88 46.70
N LYS A 178 -1.14 -23.43 47.92
CA LYS A 178 -0.62 -24.28 49.01
C LYS A 178 -1.61 -25.34 49.50
N GLU A 179 -2.91 -25.13 49.32
CA GLU A 179 -3.95 -26.11 49.69
C GLU A 179 -4.00 -27.29 48.72
N LYS A 180 -3.85 -27.02 47.42
CA LYS A 180 -3.89 -28.04 46.37
C LYS A 180 -2.54 -28.73 46.18
N TYR A 181 -1.45 -27.99 46.33
CA TYR A 181 -0.09 -28.49 46.25
C TYR A 181 0.67 -28.17 47.54
N PRO A 182 0.57 -29.03 48.57
CA PRO A 182 1.19 -28.76 49.88
C PRO A 182 2.72 -28.69 49.86
N TYR A 183 3.35 -29.31 48.86
CA TYR A 183 4.81 -29.41 48.75
C TYR A 183 5.35 -28.48 47.66
N TRP A 184 6.58 -27.98 47.89
CA TRP A 184 7.33 -27.23 46.89
C TRP A 184 7.45 -28.02 45.58
N PRO A 185 7.25 -27.41 44.39
CA PRO A 185 7.17 -25.98 44.07
C PRO A 185 5.76 -25.36 44.03
N HIS A 186 4.77 -25.99 44.67
CA HIS A 186 3.37 -25.51 44.72
C HIS A 186 2.71 -25.29 43.36
N LYS A 187 3.22 -25.96 42.32
CA LYS A 187 2.71 -25.98 40.94
C LYS A 187 2.68 -27.42 40.41
N PRO A 188 1.87 -27.72 39.38
CA PRO A 188 1.91 -29.03 38.74
C PRO A 188 3.29 -29.27 38.13
N ILE A 189 3.81 -30.50 38.22
CA ILE A 189 5.12 -30.85 37.66
C ILE A 189 5.18 -30.61 36.14
N ALA A 190 4.03 -30.61 35.45
CA ALA A 190 3.93 -30.34 34.02
C ALA A 190 4.12 -28.86 33.63
N ASP A 191 3.97 -27.93 34.59
CA ASP A 191 4.07 -26.48 34.38
C ASP A 191 5.41 -25.89 34.89
N LEU A 192 6.35 -26.78 35.26
CA LEU A 192 7.74 -26.44 35.62
C LEU A 192 8.63 -26.47 34.39
#